data_AF-A0A6F8U249-F1
#
_entry.id   AF-A0A6F8U249-F1
#
_cell.length_a   1.000
_cell.length_b   1.000
_cell.length_c   1.000
_cell.angle_alpha   90.00
_cell.angle_beta   90.00
_cell.angle_gamma   90.00
#
_symmetry.space_group_name_H-M   'P 1'
#
loop_
_entity.id
_entity.type
_entity.pdbx_description
1 polymer ?
#
loop_
_entity_poly.entity_id
_entity_poly.type
_entity_poly.pdbx_seq_one_letter_code
_entity_poly.pdbx_strand_id
1 'polypeptide(L)'
;MVCNNTLTIAVDGMAQGVKVPHSTEFRPQLVKQQLGISVSQWDDFMYRMKTLAERKVSQEEVKTYFQSVICNAEEPLDDPSKLPNYRALNRVQKLFHDEGRGAQLCTAQGTAWGLLNAITEYVDHEKRARSNDYRMDSAWFGQGASLKDKALESAMALVD
;
A
#
# COMPACT_ATOMS: atom_id res chain seq x y z
N MET A 1 14.01 -17.60 -2.01
CA MET A 1 13.25 -16.39 -1.68
C MET A 1 12.00 -16.80 -0.93
N VAL A 2 11.78 -16.29 0.26
CA VAL A 2 10.60 -16.60 1.09
C VAL A 2 9.60 -15.48 0.86
N CYS A 3 8.39 -15.84 0.44
CA CYS A 3 7.31 -14.88 0.16
C CYS A 3 6.79 -14.27 1.47
N ASN A 4 6.19 -13.07 1.38
CA ASN A 4 5.58 -12.35 2.51
C ASN A 4 4.74 -13.27 3.41
N ASN A 5 3.84 -14.07 2.82
CA ASN A 5 2.95 -14.99 3.54
C ASN A 5 3.70 -15.98 4.45
N THR A 6 4.81 -16.54 3.98
CA THR A 6 5.57 -17.54 4.74
C THR A 6 6.35 -16.91 5.90
N LEU A 7 6.77 -15.65 5.76
CA LEU A 7 7.47 -14.92 6.81
C LEU A 7 6.50 -14.34 7.84
N THR A 8 5.32 -13.82 7.44
CA THR A 8 4.25 -13.43 8.37
C THR A 8 3.83 -14.61 9.25
N ILE A 9 3.66 -15.81 8.67
CA ILE A 9 3.38 -17.05 9.41
C ILE A 9 4.49 -17.36 10.43
N ALA A 10 5.75 -17.08 10.09
CA ALA A 10 6.90 -17.34 10.95
C ALA A 10 7.08 -16.30 12.07
N VAL A 11 6.71 -15.03 11.83
CA VAL A 11 6.84 -13.92 12.78
C VAL A 11 5.68 -13.88 13.78
N ASP A 12 4.44 -14.08 13.31
CA ASP A 12 3.24 -14.03 14.16
C ASP A 12 2.92 -15.36 14.88
N GLY A 13 3.73 -16.40 14.65
CA GLY A 13 3.59 -17.69 15.35
C GLY A 13 2.28 -18.44 15.10
N MET A 14 1.51 -18.07 14.06
CA MET A 14 0.24 -18.74 13.75
C MET A 14 0.47 -20.01 12.93
N ALA A 15 0.09 -21.15 13.49
CA ALA A 15 0.14 -22.49 12.91
C ALA A 15 -0.84 -22.72 11.72
N GLN A 16 -0.91 -21.83 10.73
CA GLN A 16 -1.83 -21.95 9.58
C GLN A 16 -1.12 -22.13 8.24
N GLY A 17 -0.22 -23.12 8.16
CA GLY A 17 0.28 -23.62 6.89
C GLY A 17 -0.61 -24.75 6.37
N VAL A 18 -1.33 -24.54 5.26
CA VAL A 18 -2.07 -25.62 4.59
C VAL A 18 -1.13 -26.42 3.71
N LYS A 19 -0.94 -27.70 4.04
CA LYS A 19 -0.15 -28.65 3.24
C LYS A 19 -1.10 -29.47 2.36
N VAL A 20 -1.01 -29.30 1.05
CA VAL A 20 -1.74 -30.12 0.08
C VAL A 20 -0.77 -31.15 -0.52
N PRO A 21 -0.99 -32.46 -0.32
CA PRO A 21 -0.19 -33.49 -0.98
C PRO A 21 -0.31 -33.40 -2.51
N HIS A 22 0.80 -33.61 -3.22
CA HIS A 22 0.83 -33.63 -4.70
C HIS A 22 0.01 -34.79 -5.32
N SER A 23 -0.47 -35.72 -4.50
CA SER A 23 -1.32 -36.85 -4.90
C SER A 23 -2.84 -36.56 -4.80
N THR A 24 -3.24 -35.35 -4.39
CA THR A 24 -4.64 -34.97 -4.22
C THR A 24 -5.04 -33.84 -5.16
N GLU A 25 -6.29 -33.84 -5.62
CA GLU A 25 -6.84 -32.74 -6.43
C GLU A 25 -6.87 -31.44 -5.61
N PHE A 26 -6.35 -30.36 -6.19
CA PHE A 26 -6.30 -29.07 -5.51
C PHE A 26 -7.70 -28.46 -5.41
N ARG A 27 -8.22 -28.36 -4.19
CA ARG A 27 -9.55 -27.79 -3.89
C ARG A 27 -9.42 -26.35 -3.35
N PRO A 28 -9.50 -25.31 -4.20
CA PRO A 28 -9.15 -23.95 -3.82
C PRO A 28 -10.05 -23.36 -2.72
N GLN A 29 -11.34 -23.68 -2.69
CA GLN A 29 -12.24 -23.14 -1.66
C GLN A 29 -11.90 -23.68 -0.27
N LEU A 30 -11.55 -24.97 -0.16
CA LEU A 30 -11.18 -25.58 1.12
C LEU A 30 -9.84 -25.05 1.63
N VAL A 31 -8.87 -24.87 0.73
CA VAL A 31 -7.56 -24.30 1.08
C VAL A 31 -7.71 -22.86 1.58
N LYS A 32 -8.53 -22.04 0.93
CA LYS A 32 -8.84 -20.67 1.38
C LYS A 32 -9.46 -20.65 2.78
N GLN A 33 -10.45 -21.52 3.02
CA GLN A 33 -11.09 -21.64 4.33
C GLN A 33 -10.10 -22.09 5.42
N GLN A 34 -9.22 -23.05 5.12
CA GLN A 34 -8.21 -23.55 6.06
C GLN A 34 -7.09 -22.55 6.35
N LEU A 35 -6.77 -21.66 5.40
CA LEU A 35 -5.83 -20.54 5.58
C LEU A 35 -6.46 -19.34 6.31
N GLY A 36 -7.73 -19.42 6.71
CA GLY A 36 -8.44 -18.29 7.30
C GLY A 36 -8.71 -17.14 6.33
N ILE A 37 -8.42 -17.32 5.04
CA ILE A 37 -8.74 -16.37 3.97
C ILE A 37 -10.22 -16.57 3.67
N SER A 38 -11.08 -15.92 4.44
CA SER A 38 -12.50 -15.87 4.10
C SER A 38 -12.62 -15.28 2.69
N VAL A 39 -13.36 -15.95 1.79
CA VAL A 39 -13.64 -15.44 0.44
C VAL A 39 -14.18 -14.00 0.51
N SER A 40 -14.93 -13.69 1.58
CA SER A 40 -15.45 -12.35 1.84
C SER A 40 -14.38 -11.27 2.03
N GLN A 41 -13.19 -11.57 2.59
CA GLN A 41 -12.12 -10.59 2.78
C GLN A 41 -11.47 -10.22 1.44
N TRP A 42 -11.35 -11.19 0.53
CA TRP A 42 -10.86 -10.94 -0.82
C TRP A 42 -11.85 -10.10 -1.64
N ASP A 43 -13.13 -10.41 -1.53
CA ASP A 43 -14.18 -9.66 -2.22
C ASP A 43 -14.28 -8.21 -1.69
N ASP A 44 -14.19 -8.02 -0.37
CA ASP A 44 -14.14 -6.69 0.26
C ASP A 44 -12.90 -5.90 -0.17
N PHE A 45 -11.73 -6.54 -0.21
CA PHE A 45 -10.51 -5.92 -0.74
C PHE A 45 -10.72 -5.45 -2.19
N MET A 46 -11.19 -6.35 -3.08
CA MET A 46 -11.44 -6.01 -4.47
C MET A 46 -12.44 -4.86 -4.63
N TYR A 47 -13.49 -4.84 -3.79
CA TYR A 47 -14.46 -3.76 -3.75
C TYR A 47 -13.79 -2.42 -3.39
N ARG A 48 -13.02 -2.37 -2.29
CA ARG A 48 -12.28 -1.16 -1.88
C ARG A 48 -11.34 -0.66 -2.97
N MET A 49 -10.58 -1.56 -3.61
CA MET A 49 -9.64 -1.16 -4.67
C MET A 49 -10.34 -0.55 -5.88
N LYS A 50 -11.47 -1.13 -6.28
CA LYS A 50 -12.27 -0.61 -7.38
C LYS A 50 -12.84 0.76 -7.05
N THR A 51 -13.38 0.92 -5.86
CA THR A 51 -13.91 2.17 -5.34
C THR A 51 -12.86 3.30 -5.35
N LEU A 52 -11.62 3.00 -4.94
CA LEU A 52 -10.50 3.94 -5.01
C LEU A 52 -10.11 4.32 -6.44
N ALA A 53 -10.20 3.39 -7.39
CA ALA A 53 -9.87 3.62 -8.79
C ALA A 53 -10.92 4.48 -9.52
N GLU A 54 -12.17 4.46 -9.04
CA GLU A 54 -13.27 5.26 -9.59
C GLU A 54 -13.32 6.68 -8.98
N ARG A 55 -12.83 6.87 -7.74
CA ARG A 55 -12.79 8.17 -7.08
C ARG A 55 -11.69 9.07 -7.64
N LYS A 56 -12.07 10.11 -8.39
CA LYS A 56 -11.17 11.20 -8.82
C LYS A 56 -10.86 12.13 -7.68
N VAL A 57 -9.63 12.62 -7.56
CA VAL A 57 -9.18 13.50 -6.48
C VAL A 57 -8.81 14.90 -6.97
N SER A 58 -9.08 15.92 -6.14
CA SER A 58 -8.69 17.31 -6.40
C SER A 58 -7.23 17.57 -6.02
N GLN A 59 -6.63 18.66 -6.51
CA GLN A 59 -5.26 19.03 -6.15
C GLN A 59 -5.10 19.34 -4.65
N GLU A 60 -6.14 19.87 -4.02
CA GLU A 60 -6.17 20.15 -2.57
C GLU A 60 -6.22 18.86 -1.75
N GLU A 61 -7.02 17.88 -2.19
CA GLU A 61 -7.08 16.55 -1.59
C GLU A 61 -5.73 15.85 -1.70
N VAL A 62 -5.09 15.91 -2.88
CA VAL A 62 -3.76 15.34 -3.13
C VAL A 62 -2.72 15.94 -2.18
N LYS A 63 -2.70 17.28 -2.03
CA LYS A 63 -1.77 17.98 -1.12
C LYS A 63 -1.97 17.52 0.32
N THR A 64 -3.22 17.57 0.79
CA THR A 64 -3.58 17.23 2.18
C THR A 64 -3.28 15.76 2.49
N TYR A 65 -3.59 14.86 1.55
CA TYR A 65 -3.28 13.44 1.67
C TYR A 65 -1.77 13.20 1.81
N PHE A 66 -0.95 13.75 0.91
CA PHE A 66 0.48 13.48 0.98
C PHE A 66 1.15 14.12 2.20
N GLN A 67 0.72 15.31 2.62
CA GLN A 67 1.24 15.96 3.83
C GLN A 67 0.87 15.18 5.10
N SER A 68 -0.37 14.69 5.20
CA SER A 68 -0.78 13.87 6.35
C SER A 68 -0.07 12.52 6.39
N VAL A 69 0.07 11.82 5.25
CA VAL A 69 0.67 10.49 5.19
C VAL A 69 2.19 10.52 5.37
N ILE A 70 2.91 11.41 4.68
CA ILE A 70 4.39 11.44 4.69
C ILE A 70 4.98 12.27 5.83
N CYS A 71 4.32 13.40 6.14
CA CYS A 71 4.84 14.37 7.10
C CYS A 71 4.16 14.27 8.47
N ASN A 72 3.12 13.44 8.61
CA ASN A 72 2.25 13.41 9.80
C ASN A 72 1.71 14.80 10.17
N ALA A 73 1.46 15.65 9.17
CA ALA A 73 0.89 16.97 9.38
C ALA A 73 -0.60 16.82 9.74
N GLU A 74 -1.01 17.39 10.88
CA GLU A 74 -2.42 17.44 11.28
C GLU A 74 -3.21 18.43 10.42
N GLU A 75 -2.57 19.55 10.04
CA GLU A 75 -3.13 20.55 9.15
C GLU A 75 -2.22 20.77 7.93
N PRO A 76 -2.80 20.94 6.73
CA PRO A 76 -2.02 21.19 5.54
C PRO A 76 -1.34 22.56 5.60
N LEU A 77 -0.01 22.57 5.52
CA LEU A 77 0.77 23.82 5.52
C LEU A 77 0.86 24.41 4.11
N ASP A 78 0.78 25.73 4.02
CA ASP A 78 1.02 26.48 2.78
C ASP A 78 2.46 26.39 2.29
N ASP A 79 3.41 26.38 3.23
CA ASP A 79 4.82 26.19 2.92
C ASP A 79 5.27 24.75 3.29
N PRO A 80 5.23 23.81 2.32
CA PRO A 80 5.64 22.42 2.56
C PRO A 80 7.14 22.27 2.82
N SER A 81 7.97 23.27 2.53
CA SER A 81 9.42 23.18 2.75
C SER A 81 9.81 23.09 4.23
N LYS A 82 8.91 23.54 5.11
CA LYS A 82 9.06 23.48 6.58
C LYS A 82 8.64 22.13 7.17
N LEU A 83 8.00 21.27 6.39
CA LEU A 83 7.56 19.97 6.86
C LEU A 83 8.72 18.99 6.99
N PRO A 84 8.70 18.11 8.00
CA PRO A 84 9.60 16.96 8.02
C PRO A 84 9.38 16.12 6.76
N ASN A 85 10.42 15.44 6.28
CA ASN A 85 10.35 14.59 5.08
C ASN A 85 9.94 15.29 3.77
N TYR A 86 10.14 16.62 3.64
CA TYR A 86 9.84 17.38 2.41
C TYR A 86 10.39 16.75 1.11
N ARG A 87 11.58 16.14 1.15
CA ARG A 87 12.15 15.43 -0.01
C ARG A 87 11.32 14.22 -0.44
N ALA A 88 10.79 13.47 0.52
CA ALA A 88 9.90 12.36 0.26
C ALA A 88 8.57 12.86 -0.30
N LEU A 89 8.03 13.95 0.28
CA LEU A 89 6.80 14.60 -0.18
C LEU A 89 6.88 15.01 -1.66
N ASN A 90 7.94 15.72 -2.05
CA ASN A 90 8.16 16.09 -3.45
C ASN A 90 8.32 14.88 -4.36
N ARG A 91 8.87 13.78 -3.85
CA ARG A 91 9.04 12.58 -4.66
C ARG A 91 7.72 11.87 -4.93
N VAL A 92 6.90 11.67 -3.90
CA VAL A 92 5.59 11.01 -4.07
C VAL A 92 4.65 11.83 -4.95
N GLN A 93 4.72 13.17 -4.90
CA GLN A 93 3.97 14.03 -5.82
C GLN A 93 4.37 13.81 -7.28
N LYS A 94 5.68 13.73 -7.56
CA LYS A 94 6.18 13.44 -8.91
C LYS A 94 5.74 12.05 -9.41
N LEU A 95 5.78 11.06 -8.53
CA LEU A 95 5.32 9.70 -8.84
C LEU A 95 3.82 9.68 -9.17
N PHE A 96 3.02 10.45 -8.44
CA PHE A 96 1.58 10.53 -8.68
C PHE A 96 1.22 11.15 -10.04
N HIS A 97 1.95 12.19 -10.46
CA HIS A 97 1.61 12.91 -11.69
C HIS A 97 2.09 12.19 -12.96
N ASP A 98 3.38 11.87 -13.06
CA ASP A 98 3.97 11.43 -14.34
C ASP A 98 5.11 10.41 -14.19
N GLU A 99 5.84 10.44 -13.08
CA GLU A 99 7.07 9.65 -12.94
C GLU A 99 6.82 8.26 -12.34
N GLY A 100 5.60 7.98 -11.86
CA GLY A 100 5.23 6.71 -11.27
C GLY A 100 4.92 5.65 -12.31
N ARG A 101 5.25 4.39 -12.00
CA ARG A 101 4.97 3.26 -12.88
C ARG A 101 3.47 3.06 -13.00
N GLY A 102 2.94 3.32 -14.19
CA GLY A 102 1.51 3.23 -14.46
C GLY A 102 0.69 4.42 -13.97
N ALA A 103 1.33 5.55 -13.60
CA ALA A 103 0.63 6.77 -13.19
C ALA A 103 -0.34 7.30 -14.27
N GLN A 104 -0.05 7.03 -15.54
CA GLN A 104 -0.87 7.42 -16.70
C GLN A 104 -2.01 6.44 -17.02
N LEU A 105 -2.16 5.34 -16.28
CA LEU A 105 -3.28 4.42 -16.47
C LEU A 105 -4.59 5.11 -16.07
N CYS A 106 -5.68 4.87 -16.80
CA CYS A 106 -6.97 5.51 -16.52
C CYS A 106 -7.51 5.27 -15.10
N THR A 107 -7.19 4.11 -14.52
CA THR A 107 -7.54 3.71 -13.16
C THR A 107 -6.67 4.37 -12.09
N ALA A 108 -5.50 4.91 -12.43
CA ALA A 108 -4.55 5.51 -11.50
C ALA A 108 -4.50 7.04 -11.63
N GLN A 109 -4.55 7.56 -12.86
CA GLN A 109 -4.37 8.98 -13.15
C GLN A 109 -5.45 9.84 -12.48
N GLY A 110 -5.03 10.68 -11.54
CA GLY A 110 -5.91 11.60 -10.82
C GLY A 110 -6.93 10.90 -9.93
N THR A 111 -6.65 9.69 -9.44
CA THR A 111 -7.55 8.89 -8.59
C THR A 111 -6.98 8.67 -7.20
N ALA A 112 -7.84 8.31 -6.24
CA ALA A 112 -7.39 7.88 -4.91
C ALA A 112 -6.52 6.61 -4.99
N TRP A 113 -6.77 5.72 -5.96
CA TRP A 113 -5.90 4.59 -6.25
C TRP A 113 -4.50 5.02 -6.69
N GLY A 114 -4.39 6.06 -7.51
CA GLY A 114 -3.11 6.65 -7.90
C GLY A 114 -2.32 7.20 -6.70
N LEU A 115 -3.00 7.81 -5.73
CA LEU A 115 -2.38 8.31 -4.50
C LEU A 115 -1.73 7.17 -3.69
N LEU A 116 -2.46 6.06 -3.54
CA LEU A 116 -1.96 4.87 -2.86
C LEU A 116 -0.77 4.26 -3.60
N ASN A 117 -0.87 4.13 -4.93
CA ASN A 117 0.21 3.59 -5.77
C ASN A 117 1.50 4.41 -5.66
N ALA A 118 1.40 5.74 -5.62
CA ALA A 118 2.57 6.62 -5.47
C ALA A 118 3.30 6.37 -4.13
N ILE A 119 2.56 6.15 -3.04
CA ILE A 119 3.15 5.82 -1.74
C ILE A 119 3.79 4.44 -1.76
N THR A 120 3.08 3.42 -2.27
CA THR A 120 3.61 2.05 -2.31
C THR A 120 4.87 1.96 -3.16
N GLU A 121 4.88 2.66 -4.31
CA GLU A 121 6.07 2.72 -5.17
C GLU A 121 7.24 3.40 -4.46
N TYR A 122 6.99 4.52 -3.79
CA TYR A 122 8.02 5.20 -3.01
C TYR A 122 8.61 4.29 -1.94
N VAL A 123 7.75 3.60 -1.16
CA VAL A 123 8.18 2.71 -0.07
C VAL A 123 8.98 1.52 -0.60
N ASP A 124 8.47 0.86 -1.64
CA ASP A 124 9.02 -0.42 -2.09
C ASP A 124 10.29 -0.23 -2.95
N HIS A 125 10.41 0.90 -3.65
CA HIS A 125 11.46 1.09 -4.65
C HIS A 125 12.41 2.26 -4.42
N GLU A 126 11.96 3.34 -3.78
CA GLU A 126 12.72 4.60 -3.81
C GLU A 126 13.17 5.10 -2.44
N LYS A 127 12.53 4.62 -1.38
CA LYS A 127 12.91 4.97 -0.01
C LYS A 127 14.34 4.52 0.24
N ARG A 128 15.21 5.48 0.55
CA ARG A 128 16.62 5.20 0.85
C ARG A 128 16.72 4.28 2.06
N ALA A 129 17.54 3.26 1.93
CA ALA A 129 17.80 2.27 2.96
C ALA A 129 19.29 1.95 2.98
N ARG A 130 19.78 1.44 4.12
CA ARG A 130 21.19 1.01 4.27
C ARG A 130 21.56 -0.14 3.33
N SER A 131 20.60 -1.02 3.04
CA SER A 131 20.77 -2.14 2.12
C SER A 131 19.43 -2.45 1.43
N ASN A 132 19.49 -3.25 0.36
CA ASN A 132 18.30 -3.72 -0.35
C ASN A 132 17.42 -4.59 0.56
N ASP A 133 18.04 -5.50 1.31
CA ASP A 133 17.34 -6.40 2.23
C ASP A 133 16.64 -5.63 3.34
N TYR A 134 17.28 -4.59 3.89
CA TYR A 134 16.66 -3.72 4.89
C TYR A 134 15.48 -2.93 4.31
N ARG A 135 15.54 -2.53 3.03
CA ARG A 135 14.39 -1.87 2.37
C ARG A 135 13.23 -2.84 2.26
N MET A 136 13.49 -4.07 1.81
CA MET A 136 12.48 -5.11 1.66
C MET A 136 11.82 -5.46 3.00
N ASP A 137 12.63 -5.68 4.04
CA ASP A 137 12.15 -5.94 5.39
C ASP A 137 11.31 -4.78 5.94
N SER A 138 11.81 -3.54 5.79
CA SER A 138 11.06 -2.35 6.20
C SER A 138 9.74 -2.17 5.44
N ALA A 139 9.74 -2.48 4.14
CA ALA A 139 8.58 -2.40 3.28
C ALA A 139 7.53 -3.48 3.61
N TRP A 140 7.95 -4.65 4.10
CA TRP A 140 7.04 -5.77 4.37
C TRP A 140 6.56 -5.81 5.81
N PHE A 141 7.42 -5.50 6.79
CA PHE A 141 7.10 -5.68 8.23
C PHE A 141 7.45 -4.49 9.11
N GLY A 142 8.18 -3.51 8.59
CA GLY A 142 8.63 -2.36 9.37
C GLY A 142 7.81 -1.10 9.13
N GLN A 143 8.47 0.04 9.33
CA GLN A 143 7.86 1.37 9.11
C GLN A 143 7.29 1.57 7.70
N GLY A 144 7.82 0.87 6.69
CA GLY A 144 7.27 0.92 5.33
C GLY A 144 5.91 0.25 5.22
N ALA A 145 5.72 -0.88 5.91
CA ALA A 145 4.42 -1.54 6.00
C ALA A 145 3.39 -0.63 6.68
N SER A 146 3.70 -0.09 7.87
CA SER A 146 2.80 0.83 8.58
C SER A 146 2.47 2.09 7.78
N LEU A 147 3.41 2.59 6.97
CA LEU A 147 3.17 3.73 6.08
C LEU A 147 2.19 3.37 4.94
N LYS A 148 2.25 2.15 4.42
CA LYS A 148 1.31 1.67 3.39
C LYS A 148 -0.08 1.44 3.97
N ASP A 149 -0.18 0.93 5.20
CA ASP A 149 -1.46 0.80 5.90
C ASP A 149 -2.11 2.16 6.14
N LYS A 150 -1.34 3.13 6.66
CA LYS A 150 -1.79 4.51 6.84
C LYS A 150 -2.24 5.15 5.53
N ALA A 151 -1.49 4.92 4.45
CA ALA A 151 -1.84 5.42 3.12
C ALA A 151 -3.17 4.85 2.63
N LEU A 152 -3.39 3.55 2.80
CA LEU A 152 -4.67 2.91 2.44
C LEU A 152 -5.82 3.47 3.27
N GLU A 153 -5.67 3.59 4.59
CA GLU A 153 -6.69 4.15 5.49
C GLU A 153 -7.04 5.59 5.10
N SER A 154 -6.02 6.42 4.87
CA SER A 154 -6.21 7.83 4.47
C SER A 154 -6.86 7.95 3.09
N ALA A 155 -6.59 7.01 2.17
CA ALA A 155 -7.18 7.02 0.84
C ALA A 155 -8.65 6.56 0.88
N MET A 156 -8.98 5.58 1.74
CA MET A 156 -10.35 5.13 1.97
C MET A 156 -11.22 6.23 2.58
N ALA A 157 -10.66 7.04 3.49
CA ALA A 157 -11.35 8.18 4.09
C ALA A 157 -11.72 9.30 3.08
N LEU A 158 -11.20 9.27 1.85
CA LEU A 158 -11.62 10.18 0.77
C LEU A 158 -12.86 9.70 0.02
N VAL A 159 -13.23 8.44 0.20
CA VAL A 159 -14.37 7.80 -0.47
C VAL A 159 -15.59 7.67 0.46
N ASP A 160 -15.36 7.55 1.76
CA ASP A 160 -16.41 7.60 2.79
C ASP A 160 -17.02 9.01 2.93
#